data_AF-A0A7S0K1T7-F1
#
_entry.id   AF-A0A7S0K1T7-F1
#
_cell.length_a   1.000
_cell.length_b   1.000
_cell.length_c   1.000
_cell.angle_alpha   90.00
_cell.angle_beta   90.00
_cell.angle_gamma   90.00
#
_symmetry.space_group_name_H-M   'P 1'
#
loop_
_entity.id
_entity.type
_entity.pdbx_description
1 polymer ?
#
loop_
_entity_poly.entity_id
_entity_poly.type
_entity_poly.pdbx_seq_one_letter_code
_entity_poly.pdbx_strand_id
1 'polypeptide(L)'
;LFTATAIDVVDGHTFFAHATRDAAALTRVNASMADLSSKAGTSGAAVDTAKGALVAALFDDGSGPAWFRARIEAKASASKAAEMPATAGVASSARDGAQAFRVTYVDFGNEAVVTTSELRPVPAAVTSVAP
;
A
#
# COMPACT_ATOMS: atom_id res chain seq x y z
N LEU A 1 28.54 8.27 -8.37
CA LEU A 1 27.77 7.21 -9.05
C LEU A 1 26.45 7.04 -8.30
N PHE A 2 25.31 7.02 -8.98
CA PHE A 2 24.02 6.71 -8.36
C PHE A 2 23.71 5.24 -8.62
N THR A 3 23.38 4.49 -7.56
CA THR A 3 23.04 3.06 -7.64
C THR A 3 21.66 2.84 -7.06
N ALA A 4 20.78 2.21 -7.82
CA ALA A 4 19.42 1.91 -7.42
C ALA A 4 18.97 0.56 -8.00
N THR A 5 18.00 -0.06 -7.34
CA THR A 5 17.34 -1.28 -7.79
C THR A 5 15.95 -0.94 -8.27
N ALA A 6 15.63 -1.24 -9.53
CA ALA A 6 14.27 -1.09 -10.06
C ALA A 6 13.34 -2.10 -9.37
N ILE A 7 12.15 -1.65 -8.97
CA ILE A 7 11.18 -2.44 -8.20
C ILE A 7 9.86 -2.61 -8.91
N ASP A 8 9.45 -1.62 -9.70
CA ASP A 8 8.28 -1.73 -10.55
C ASP A 8 8.48 -0.92 -11.83
N VAL A 9 7.89 -1.39 -12.92
CA VAL A 9 8.01 -0.79 -14.25
C VAL A 9 6.60 -0.55 -14.77
N VAL A 10 6.23 0.73 -14.88
CA VAL A 10 4.93 1.13 -15.38
C VAL A 10 4.92 1.04 -16.91
N ASP A 11 5.96 1.57 -17.55
CA ASP A 11 6.16 1.54 -18.99
C ASP A 11 7.66 1.67 -19.36
N GLY A 12 7.98 1.79 -20.65
CA GLY A 12 9.36 1.89 -21.14
C GLY A 12 10.13 3.15 -20.71
N HIS A 13 9.48 4.11 -20.06
CA HIS A 13 10.05 5.38 -19.62
C HIS A 13 9.82 5.68 -18.14
N THR A 14 8.92 4.96 -17.48
CA THR A 14 8.51 5.19 -16.09
C THR A 14 8.71 3.92 -15.27
N PHE A 15 9.59 4.01 -14.28
CA PHE A 15 9.85 2.93 -13.31
C PHE A 15 10.07 3.52 -11.92
N PHE A 16 9.82 2.68 -10.92
CA PHE A 16 10.12 2.96 -9.52
C PHE A 16 11.38 2.21 -9.12
N ALA A 17 12.16 2.79 -8.20
CA ALA A 17 13.41 2.18 -7.75
C ALA A 17 13.76 2.58 -6.32
N HIS A 18 14.41 1.67 -5.59
CA HIS A 18 15.04 1.99 -4.31
C HIS A 18 16.47 2.44 -4.53
N ALA A 19 16.81 3.64 -4.06
CA ALA A 19 18.19 4.07 -4.03
C ALA A 19 18.97 3.29 -2.96
N THR A 20 20.16 2.81 -3.31
CA THR A 20 20.98 1.96 -2.42
C THR A 20 21.31 2.66 -1.09
N ARG A 21 21.47 3.99 -1.13
CA ARG A 21 21.74 4.82 0.07
C ARG A 21 20.60 4.78 1.10
N ASP A 22 19.38 4.47 0.66
CA ASP A 22 18.17 4.49 1.48
C ASP A 22 17.79 3.09 1.99
N ALA A 23 18.61 2.07 1.70
CA ALA A 23 18.37 0.68 2.09
C ALA A 23 18.08 0.50 3.59
N ALA A 24 18.80 1.21 4.46
CA ALA A 24 18.57 1.14 5.91
C ALA A 24 17.19 1.70 6.33
N ALA A 25 16.69 2.71 5.62
CA ALA A 25 15.35 3.25 5.86
C ALA A 25 14.28 2.25 5.43
N LEU A 26 14.43 1.65 4.24
CA LEU A 26 13.56 0.59 3.75
C LEU A 26 13.55 -0.62 4.67
N THR A 27 14.71 -1.06 5.19
CA THR A 27 14.78 -2.16 6.18
C THR A 27 13.96 -1.86 7.43
N ARG A 28 14.01 -0.62 7.95
CA ARG A 28 13.19 -0.22 9.11
C ARG A 28 11.71 -0.24 8.80
N VAL A 29 11.32 0.24 7.61
CA VAL A 29 9.94 0.19 7.13
C VAL A 29 9.45 -1.25 7.06
N ASN A 30 10.17 -2.11 6.34
CA ASN A 30 9.81 -3.52 6.17
C ASN A 30 9.69 -4.26 7.51
N ALA A 31 10.63 -4.04 8.44
CA ALA A 31 10.57 -4.65 9.76
C ALA A 31 9.34 -4.19 10.57
N SER A 32 9.04 -2.88 10.55
CA SER A 32 7.87 -2.34 11.26
C SER A 32 6.55 -2.83 10.66
N MET A 33 6.49 -2.99 9.33
CA MET A 33 5.28 -3.45 8.64
C MET A 33 5.09 -4.97 8.76
N ALA A 34 6.17 -5.74 8.85
CA ALA A 34 6.12 -7.16 9.19
C ALA A 34 5.62 -7.39 10.62
N ASP A 35 6.11 -6.62 11.60
CA ASP A 35 5.61 -6.63 12.98
C ASP A 35 4.13 -6.23 13.07
N LEU A 36 3.72 -5.27 12.24
CA LEU A 36 2.33 -4.86 12.12
C LEU A 36 1.43 -6.01 11.63
N SER A 37 1.91 -6.76 10.65
CA SER A 37 1.24 -7.94 10.06
C SER A 37 1.14 -9.09 11.04
N SER A 38 2.21 -9.37 11.80
CA SER A 38 2.19 -10.45 12.81
C SER A 38 1.21 -10.16 13.94
N LYS A 39 1.07 -8.89 14.36
CA LYS A 39 0.21 -8.50 15.49
C LYS A 39 -1.27 -8.38 15.15
N ALA A 40 -1.61 -7.93 13.94
CA ALA A 40 -2.99 -7.65 13.57
C ALA A 40 -3.58 -8.62 12.54
N GLY A 41 -2.77 -9.52 11.99
CA GLY A 41 -3.18 -10.35 10.86
C GLY A 41 -3.60 -9.47 9.70
N THR A 42 -4.77 -9.74 9.12
CA THR A 42 -5.32 -9.05 7.93
C THR A 42 -6.50 -8.14 8.24
N SER A 43 -6.86 -7.94 9.51
CA SER A 43 -8.00 -7.10 9.87
C SER A 43 -7.66 -5.61 9.86
N GLY A 44 -8.41 -4.82 9.10
CA GLY A 44 -8.34 -3.35 9.11
C GLY A 44 -8.77 -2.72 10.43
N ALA A 45 -8.58 -1.42 10.54
CA ALA A 45 -8.95 -0.61 11.70
C ALA A 45 -9.33 0.81 11.29
N ALA A 46 -10.06 1.51 12.15
CA ALA A 46 -10.42 2.91 11.90
C ALA A 46 -9.17 3.76 11.65
N VAL A 47 -9.17 4.52 10.56
CA VAL A 47 -8.04 5.35 10.11
C VAL A 47 -8.56 6.59 9.38
N ASP A 48 -7.73 7.62 9.31
CA ASP A 48 -7.99 8.79 8.46
C ASP A 48 -8.05 8.37 6.99
N THR A 49 -9.17 8.68 6.34
CA THR A 49 -9.43 8.38 4.92
C THR A 49 -9.36 9.62 4.02
N ALA A 50 -8.80 10.72 4.54
CA ALA A 50 -8.57 11.92 3.76
C ALA A 50 -7.58 11.67 2.61
N LYS A 51 -7.79 12.38 1.50
CA LYS A 51 -6.82 12.39 0.39
C LYS A 51 -5.46 12.87 0.91
N GLY A 52 -4.41 12.12 0.57
CA GLY A 52 -3.04 12.36 1.00
C GLY A 52 -2.66 11.71 2.33
N ALA A 53 -3.61 11.12 3.06
CA ALA A 53 -3.32 10.42 4.31
C ALA A 53 -2.38 9.23 4.06
N LEU A 54 -1.35 9.11 4.91
CA LEU A 54 -0.46 7.96 4.96
C LEU A 54 -1.08 6.89 5.86
N VAL A 55 -1.33 5.74 5.28
CA VAL A 55 -2.02 4.61 5.92
C VAL A 55 -1.23 3.32 5.70
N ALA A 56 -1.58 2.28 6.42
CA ALA A 56 -1.21 0.92 6.06
C ALA A 56 -2.36 0.32 5.22
N ALA A 57 -2.03 -0.21 4.06
CA ALA A 57 -2.97 -0.89 3.16
C ALA A 57 -2.56 -2.36 2.97
N LEU A 58 -3.55 -3.25 2.90
CA LEU A 58 -3.32 -4.67 2.70
C LEU A 58 -3.05 -4.98 1.22
N PHE A 59 -2.01 -5.76 0.95
CA PHE A 59 -1.66 -6.22 -0.40
C PHE A 59 -1.18 -7.66 -0.35
N ASP A 60 -1.42 -8.42 -1.41
CA ASP A 60 -0.89 -9.77 -1.61
C ASP A 60 -0.10 -9.77 -2.91
N ASP A 61 1.21 -9.93 -2.78
CA ASP A 61 2.16 -9.99 -3.90
C ASP A 61 2.34 -11.42 -4.43
N GLY A 62 1.56 -12.39 -3.95
CA GLY A 62 1.70 -13.81 -4.20
C GLY A 62 2.34 -14.58 -3.02
N SER A 63 2.87 -13.88 -2.02
CA SER A 63 3.40 -14.46 -0.78
C SER A 63 2.37 -14.52 0.36
N GLY A 64 1.15 -14.06 0.09
CA GLY A 64 0.09 -13.90 1.07
C GLY A 64 -0.13 -12.43 1.47
N PRO A 65 -1.26 -12.12 2.12
CA PRO A 65 -1.63 -10.75 2.45
C PRO A 65 -0.72 -10.16 3.55
N ALA A 66 -0.15 -8.99 3.28
CA ALA A 66 0.69 -8.23 4.20
C ALA A 66 0.37 -6.73 4.16
N TRP A 67 0.73 -6.01 5.22
CA TRP A 67 0.52 -4.56 5.29
C TRP A 67 1.70 -3.79 4.68
N PHE A 68 1.39 -2.78 3.88
CA PHE A 68 2.38 -1.88 3.27
C PHE A 68 1.99 -0.42 3.49
N ARG A 69 2.96 0.50 3.48
CA ARG A 69 2.65 1.93 3.58
C ARG A 69 2.02 2.37 2.27
N ALA A 70 0.90 3.09 2.36
CA ALA A 70 0.18 3.58 1.22
C ALA A 70 -0.35 4.98 1.45
N ARG A 71 -0.57 5.72 0.36
CA ARG A 71 -1.18 7.04 0.36
C ARG A 71 -2.55 6.96 -0.27
N ILE A 72 -3.55 7.57 0.37
CA ILE A 72 -4.90 7.65 -0.20
C ILE A 72 -4.93 8.71 -1.29
N GLU A 73 -5.21 8.31 -2.52
CA GLU A 73 -5.24 9.22 -3.67
C GLU A 73 -6.64 9.78 -3.93
N ALA A 74 -7.65 8.93 -3.84
CA ALA A 74 -9.04 9.30 -4.04
C ALA A 74 -9.98 8.20 -3.54
N LYS A 75 -11.25 8.57 -3.30
CA LYS A 75 -12.33 7.57 -3.24
C LYS A 75 -12.50 6.94 -4.62
N ALA A 76 -12.59 5.61 -4.68
CA ALA A 76 -12.88 4.91 -5.91
C ALA A 76 -14.40 4.95 -6.20
N SER A 77 -14.78 5.16 -7.46
CA SER A 77 -16.16 4.91 -7.88
C SER A 77 -16.38 3.40 -7.98
N ALA A 78 -17.63 2.95 -7.78
CA ALA A 78 -17.99 1.54 -7.91
C ALA A 78 -17.58 0.94 -9.28
N SER A 79 -17.66 1.73 -10.34
CA SER A 79 -17.19 1.35 -11.69
C SER A 79 -15.68 1.13 -11.78
N LYS A 80 -14.88 1.98 -11.12
CA LYS A 80 -13.42 1.91 -11.15
C LYS A 80 -12.87 0.81 -10.24
N ALA A 81 -13.60 0.48 -9.17
CA ALA A 81 -13.31 -0.68 -8.33
C ALA A 81 -13.57 -2.01 -9.06
N ALA A 82 -14.48 -2.04 -10.05
CA ALA A 82 -14.80 -3.23 -10.83
C ALA A 82 -13.79 -3.49 -11.99
N GLU A 83 -13.10 -2.45 -12.47
CA GLU A 83 -12.13 -2.54 -13.57
C GLU A 83 -10.72 -2.97 -13.13
N MET A 84 -10.33 -2.79 -11.86
CA MET A 84 -8.99 -3.17 -11.40
C MET A 84 -8.90 -4.66 -11.08
N PRO A 85 -7.78 -5.33 -11.46
CA PRO A 85 -7.62 -6.77 -11.26
C PRO A 85 -7.70 -7.11 -9.77
N ALA A 86 -8.46 -8.16 -9.45
CA ALA A 86 -8.60 -8.72 -8.10
C ALA A 86 -7.35 -9.50 -7.67
N THR A 87 -6.17 -8.90 -7.84
CA THR A 87 -4.91 -9.43 -7.29
C THR A 87 -4.83 -8.99 -5.84
N ALA A 88 -4.82 -9.97 -4.94
CA ALA A 88 -5.10 -9.87 -3.51
C ALA A 88 -6.60 -9.77 -3.20
N GLY A 89 -7.07 -10.33 -2.07
CA GLY A 89 -8.47 -10.46 -1.66
C GLY A 89 -9.26 -9.16 -1.39
N VAL A 90 -9.11 -8.17 -2.26
CA VAL A 90 -9.31 -6.74 -2.04
C VAL A 90 -10.55 -6.18 -2.75
N ALA A 91 -11.11 -6.91 -3.71
CA ALA A 91 -12.27 -6.48 -4.46
C ALA A 91 -13.60 -7.13 -4.05
N SER A 92 -13.63 -8.13 -3.15
CA SER A 92 -14.91 -8.79 -2.83
C SER A 92 -15.82 -7.86 -2.01
N SER A 93 -15.28 -7.13 -1.03
CA SER A 93 -16.05 -6.25 -0.14
C SER A 93 -16.56 -4.98 -0.84
N ALA A 94 -15.88 -4.50 -1.88
CA ALA A 94 -16.34 -3.35 -2.68
C ALA A 94 -17.63 -3.66 -3.46
N ARG A 95 -17.88 -4.94 -3.79
CA ARG A 95 -19.14 -5.39 -4.42
C ARG A 95 -20.33 -5.35 -3.48
N ASP A 96 -20.09 -5.32 -2.17
CA ASP A 96 -21.13 -5.27 -1.12
C ASP A 96 -21.48 -3.83 -0.68
N GLY A 97 -21.04 -2.82 -1.44
CA GLY A 97 -21.30 -1.40 -1.14
C GLY A 97 -20.32 -0.79 -0.13
N ALA A 98 -19.23 -1.49 0.22
CA ALA A 98 -18.17 -0.92 1.04
C ALA A 98 -17.46 0.23 0.32
N GLN A 99 -17.09 1.26 1.08
CA GLN A 99 -16.33 2.39 0.53
C GLN A 99 -14.93 1.94 0.13
N ALA A 100 -14.59 2.19 -1.13
CA ALA A 100 -13.29 1.85 -1.70
C ALA A 100 -12.46 3.12 -1.98
N PHE A 101 -11.15 2.97 -1.94
CA PHE A 101 -10.17 4.03 -2.09
C PHE A 101 -9.08 3.57 -3.05
N ARG A 102 -8.70 4.43 -3.98
CA ARG A 102 -7.46 4.25 -4.73
C ARG A 102 -6.31 4.68 -3.83
N VAL A 103 -5.30 3.83 -3.73
CA VAL A 103 -4.08 4.06 -2.97
C VAL A 103 -2.84 3.83 -3.82
N THR A 104 -1.76 4.52 -3.48
CA THR A 104 -0.41 4.25 -4.02
C THR A 104 0.44 3.67 -2.89
N TYR A 105 1.06 2.52 -3.11
CA TYR A 105 2.02 1.94 -2.16
C TYR A 105 3.31 2.75 -2.23
N VAL A 106 3.53 3.62 -1.25
CA VAL A 106 4.52 4.72 -1.39
C VAL A 106 5.96 4.20 -1.51
N ASP A 107 6.24 3.01 -0.99
CA ASP A 107 7.55 2.36 -1.05
C ASP A 107 7.79 1.61 -2.36
N PHE A 108 6.77 1.39 -3.19
CA PHE A 108 6.86 0.53 -4.38
C PHE A 108 6.39 1.23 -5.66
N GLY A 109 5.49 2.20 -5.53
CA GLY A 109 4.95 3.02 -6.61
C GLY A 109 3.71 2.42 -7.28
N ASN A 110 3.43 1.13 -7.10
CA ASN A 110 2.23 0.50 -7.63
C ASN A 110 0.95 1.04 -6.95
N GLU A 111 -0.17 0.96 -7.68
CA GLU A 111 -1.48 1.39 -7.19
C GLU A 111 -2.41 0.20 -6.96
N ALA A 112 -3.38 0.39 -6.05
CA ALA A 112 -4.50 -0.53 -5.87
C ALA A 112 -5.77 0.22 -5.50
N VAL A 113 -6.90 -0.48 -5.58
CA VAL A 113 -8.15 -0.07 -4.95
C VAL A 113 -8.36 -0.96 -3.74
N VAL A 114 -8.49 -0.36 -2.55
CA VAL A 114 -8.66 -1.05 -1.27
C VAL A 114 -9.91 -0.56 -0.56
N THR A 115 -10.49 -1.39 0.31
CA THR A 115 -11.66 -1.03 1.13
C THR A 115 -11.26 -0.60 2.54
N THR A 116 -12.22 -0.07 3.32
CA THR A 116 -11.96 0.32 4.72
C THR A 116 -11.49 -0.85 5.60
N SER A 117 -11.90 -2.09 5.31
CA SER A 117 -11.44 -3.30 6.02
C SER A 117 -9.98 -3.65 5.75
N GLU A 118 -9.36 -2.95 4.81
CA GLU A 118 -8.01 -3.21 4.30
C GLU A 118 -7.12 -1.98 4.46
N LEU A 119 -7.58 -1.05 5.30
CA LEU A 119 -6.87 0.12 5.72
C LEU A 119 -6.72 0.08 7.23
N ARG A 120 -5.60 0.61 7.71
CA ARG A 120 -5.38 0.84 9.14
C ARG A 120 -4.29 1.90 9.37
N PRO A 121 -4.13 2.39 10.61
CA PRO A 121 -3.07 3.32 10.93
C PRO A 121 -1.69 2.71 10.68
N VAL A 122 -0.80 3.49 10.06
CA VAL A 122 0.60 3.12 9.89
C VAL A 122 1.34 3.28 11.24
N PRO A 123 2.32 2.43 11.58
CA PRO A 123 3.07 2.56 12.83
C PRO A 123 3.79 3.91 12.88
N ALA A 124 3.71 4.60 14.04
CA ALA A 124 4.32 5.92 14.22
C ALA A 124 5.83 5.93 13.95
N ALA A 125 6.52 4.80 14.15
CA ALA A 125 7.94 4.65 13.88
C ALA A 125 8.33 4.84 12.40
N VAL A 126 7.37 4.73 11.47
CA VAL A 126 7.63 4.77 10.02
C VAL A 126 6.80 5.82 9.28
N THR A 127 6.10 6.71 9.98
CA THR A 127 5.34 7.81 9.36
C THR A 127 6.25 8.86 8.73
N SER A 128 7.40 9.15 9.35
CA SER A 128 8.33 10.19 8.91
C SER A 128 9.47 9.68 8.02
N VAL A 129 9.50 8.38 7.70
CA VAL A 129 10.49 7.83 6.77
C VAL A 129 10.08 8.22 5.36
N ALA A 130 10.97 8.87 4.61
CA ALA A 130 10.70 9.23 3.23
C ALA A 130 10.39 7.98 2.39
N PRO A 131 9.42 8.05 1.45
CA PRO A 131 9.22 7.02 0.44
C PRO A 131 10.40 6.95 -0.54
#